data_AF-A0A1V5URY6-F1
#
_entry.id   AF-A0A1V5URY6-F1
#
_cell.length_a   1.000
_cell.length_b   1.000
_cell.length_c   1.000
_cell.angle_alpha   90.00
_cell.angle_beta   90.00
_cell.angle_gamma   90.00
#
_symmetry.space_group_name_H-M   'P 1'
#
loop_
_entity.id
_entity.type
_entity.pdbx_description
1 polymer ?
#
loop_
_entity_poly.entity_id
_entity_poly.type
_entity_poly.pdbx_seq_one_letter_code
_entity_poly.pdbx_strand_id
1 'polypeptide(L)' 'MTNLKCEKCGSESVLNHLNYCECIECGNTFLNDLGFWINFYKY' A
#
# COMPACT_ATOMS: atom_id res chain seq x y z
N MET A 1 -10.51 -10.14 -4.65
CA MET A 1 -9.35 -9.45 -4.05
C MET A 1 -8.62 -8.78 -5.20
N THR A 2 -8.53 -7.46 -5.21
CA THR A 2 -7.69 -6.72 -6.15
C THR A 2 -6.24 -7.13 -5.90
N ASN A 3 -5.55 -7.67 -6.91
CA ASN A 3 -4.15 -8.06 -6.82
C ASN A 3 -3.30 -6.79 -6.58
N LEU A 4 -2.97 -6.52 -5.32
CA LEU A 4 -2.08 -5.41 -4.94
C LEU A 4 -0.66 -5.76 -5.38
N LYS A 5 -0.09 -4.92 -6.24
CA LYS A 5 1.25 -5.07 -6.78
C LYS A 5 2.11 -3.89 -6.35
N CYS A 6 3.33 -4.15 -5.92
CA CYS A 6 4.28 -3.09 -5.62
C CYS A 6 4.68 -2.36 -6.92
N GLU A 7 4.43 -1.07 -7.00
CA GLU A 7 4.77 -0.26 -8.18
C GLU A 7 6.28 -0.15 -8.43
N LYS A 8 7.10 -0.34 -7.39
CA LYS A 8 8.56 -0.18 -7.46
C LYS A 8 9.27 -1.41 -8.03
N CYS A 9 8.94 -2.60 -7.54
CA CYS A 9 9.62 -3.84 -7.95
C CYS A 9 8.70 -4.82 -8.71
N GLY A 10 7.40 -4.52 -8.80
CA GLY A 10 6.42 -5.38 -9.47
C GLY A 10 6.07 -6.65 -8.68
N SER A 11 6.47 -6.79 -7.43
CA SER A 11 6.09 -7.96 -6.62
C SER A 11 4.61 -7.91 -6.21
N GLU A 12 3.96 -9.07 -6.19
CA GLU A 12 2.59 -9.26 -5.67
C GLU A 12 2.59 -9.62 -4.18
N SER A 13 3.77 -9.85 -3.59
CA SER A 13 3.96 -10.09 -2.16
C SER A 13 3.90 -8.77 -1.40
N VAL A 14 2.67 -8.36 -1.07
CA VAL A 14 2.38 -7.09 -0.36
C VAL A 14 1.61 -7.37 0.93
N LEU A 15 2.08 -6.79 2.05
CA LEU A 15 1.37 -6.75 3.32
C LEU A 15 0.45 -5.53 3.36
N ASN A 16 -0.81 -5.74 3.70
CA ASN A 16 -1.79 -4.67 3.85
C ASN A 16 -1.92 -4.29 5.32
N HIS A 17 -1.50 -3.08 5.68
CA HIS A 17 -1.72 -2.48 6.99
C HIS A 17 -2.97 -1.60 6.96
N LEU A 18 -3.32 -0.97 8.09
CA LEU A 18 -4.52 -0.15 8.16
C LEU A 18 -4.48 1.02 7.17
N ASN A 19 -3.38 1.78 7.12
CA ASN A 19 -3.28 3.02 6.34
C ASN A 19 -2.29 2.94 5.17
N TYR A 20 -1.58 1.83 5.01
CA TYR A 20 -0.57 1.68 3.97
C TYR A 20 -0.36 0.20 3.65
N CYS A 21 0.28 -0.05 2.52
CA CYS A 21 0.78 -1.33 2.11
C CYS A 21 2.31 -1.33 2.16
N GLU A 22 2.91 -2.47 2.49
CA GLU A 22 4.36 -2.68 2.47
C GLU A 22 4.70 -3.85 1.54
N CYS A 23 5.65 -3.64 0.62
CA CYS A 23 6.17 -4.72 -0.20
C CYS A 23 7.20 -5.55 0.57
N ILE A 24 6.97 -6.86 0.67
CA ILE A 24 7.87 -7.79 1.38
C ILE A 24 9.25 -7.85 0.72
N GLU A 25 9.30 -7.84 -0.62
CA GLU A 25 10.54 -8.05 -1.38
C GLU A 25 11.49 -6.84 -1.34
N CYS A 26 10.97 -5.63 -1.40
CA CYS A 26 11.79 -4.41 -1.51
C CYS A 26 11.61 -3.41 -0.37
N GLY A 27 10.75 -3.71 0.60
CA GLY A 27 10.45 -2.85 1.77
C GLY A 27 9.75 -1.54 1.41
N ASN A 28 9.27 -1.37 0.17
CA ASN A 28 8.63 -0.12 -0.25
C ASN A 28 7.23 0.00 0.35
N THR A 29 6.98 1.11 1.03
CA THR A 29 5.66 1.44 1.60
C THR A 29 4.90 2.41 0.72
N PHE A 30 3.61 2.19 0.52
CA PHE A 30 2.72 3.06 -0.27
C PHE A 30 1.33 3.11 0.36
N LEU A 31 0.60 4.21 0.16
CA LEU A 31 -0.73 4.36 0.76
C LEU A 31 -1.73 3.37 0.11
N ASN A 32 -2.57 2.77 0.95
CA ASN A 32 -3.74 2.04 0.47
C ASN A 32 -4.95 3.00 0.40
N ASP A 33 -6.07 2.53 -0.14
CA ASP A 33 -7.27 3.36 -0.28
C ASP A 33 -7.70 3.95 1.08
N LEU A 34 -7.69 3.18 2.17
CA LEU A 34 -8.06 3.70 3.48
C LEU A 34 -7.12 4.81 3.97
N GLY A 35 -5.82 4.66 3.77
CA GLY A 35 -4.81 5.68 4.07
C GLY A 35 -4.98 6.94 3.23
N PHE A 36 -5.35 6.79 1.95
CA PHE A 36 -5.68 7.93 1.10
C PHE A 36 -6.88 8.70 1.66
N TRP A 37 -7.97 8.01 2.00
CA TRP A 37 -9.15 8.65 2.59
C TRP A 37 -8.81 9.35 3.90
N ILE A 38 -8.17 8.66 4.86
CA ILE A 38 -7.80 9.26 6.15
C ILE A 38 -6.92 10.52 5.98
N ASN A 39 -5.97 10.50 5.04
CA ASN A 39 -5.12 11.68 4.79
C ASN A 39 -5.86 12.81 4.06
N PHE A 40 -6.80 12.51 3.16
CA PHE A 40 -7.61 13.52 2.47
C PHE A 40 -8.57 14.25 3.41
N TYR A 41 -9.25 13.54 4.32
CA TYR A 41 -10.21 14.14 5.26
C TYR A 41 -9.56 14.82 6.47
N LYS A 42 -8.22 14.83 6.54
CA LYS A 42 -7.47 15.56 7.57
C LYS A 42 -7.24 17.04 7.21
N TYR A 43 -7.53 17.43 5.97
CA TYR A 43 -7.48 18.79 5.44
C TYR A 43 -8.88 19.26 5.01
#